data_AF-A0A3D1CWU7-F1
#
_entry.id   AF-A0A3D1CWU7-F1
#
_cell.length_a   1.000
_cell.length_b   1.000
_cell.length_c   1.000
_cell.angle_alpha   90.00
_cell.angle_beta   90.00
_cell.angle_gamma   90.00
#
_symmetry.space_group_name_H-M   'P 1'
#
loop_
_entity.id
_entity.type
_entity.pdbx_description
1 polymer ?
#
loop_
_entity_poly.entity_id
_entity_poly.type
_entity_poly.pdbx_seq_one_letter_code
_entity_poly.pdbx_strand_id
1 'polypeptide(L)'
;MRRFLFYGLTFFLLVTHWGCGSTQSAAEKERLASEVKEALTQSSFRFEATYAYPTGYRSIYLSPYYDVTVSPDTVKAYLPYYGRAYRAPMDP
;
A
#
# COMPACT_ATOMS: atom_id res chain seq x y z
N MET A 1 29.16 38.31 20.94
CA MET A 1 29.28 36.89 21.31
C MET A 1 27.94 36.16 21.49
N ARG A 2 26.90 36.77 22.08
CA ARG A 2 25.59 36.11 22.28
C ARG A 2 24.88 35.68 20.97
N ARG A 3 24.98 36.47 19.88
CA ARG A 3 24.36 36.14 18.57
C ARG A 3 24.97 34.92 17.87
N PHE A 4 26.29 34.73 17.96
CA PHE A 4 26.97 33.55 17.43
C PHE A 4 26.57 32.27 18.16
N LEU A 5 26.31 32.37 19.47
CA LEU A 5 25.81 31.26 20.27
C LEU A 5 24.39 30.84 19.83
N PHE A 6 23.52 31.81 19.51
CA PHE A 6 22.18 31.56 18.98
C PHE A 6 22.22 30.91 17.58
N TYR A 7 23.08 31.37 16.67
CA TYR A 7 23.22 30.77 15.34
C TYR A 7 23.82 29.36 15.37
N GLY A 8 24.74 29.08 16.31
CA GLY A 8 25.26 27.72 16.51
C GLY A 8 24.19 26.76 17.04
N LEU A 9 23.36 27.22 17.97
CA LEU A 9 22.27 26.42 18.54
C LEU A 9 21.16 26.12 17.52
N THR A 10 20.81 27.09 16.66
CA THR A 10 19.82 26.87 15.60
C THR A 10 20.32 25.95 14.49
N PHE A 11 21.61 26.00 14.15
CA PHE A 11 22.23 25.06 13.21
C PHE A 11 22.23 23.62 13.76
N PHE A 12 22.53 23.44 15.05
CA PHE A 12 22.50 22.13 15.70
C PHE A 12 21.09 21.52 15.75
N LEU A 13 20.05 22.34 15.94
CA LEU A 13 18.65 21.90 15.94
C LEU A 13 18.12 21.52 14.55
N LEU A 14 18.66 22.11 13.47
CA LEU A 14 18.31 21.76 12.09
C LEU A 14 18.91 20.42 11.64
N VAL A 15 20.08 20.04 12.17
CA VAL A 15 20.76 18.78 11.84
C VAL A 15 20.12 17.57 12.53
N THR A 16 19.54 17.75 13.72
CA THR A 16 18.93 16.65 14.48
C THR A 16 17.54 16.21 13.98
N HIS A 17 16.92 16.97 13.07
CA HIS A 17 15.61 16.64 12.49
C HIS A 17 15.66 15.67 11.30
N TRP A 18 16.84 15.24 10.84
CA TRP A 18 16.98 14.36 9.67
C TRP A 18 17.00 12.87 10.01
N GLY A 19 16.85 12.52 11.30
CA GLY A 19 17.08 11.17 11.80
C GLY A 19 15.83 10.44 12.29
N CYS A 20 14.75 10.40 11.51
CA CYS A 20 13.65 9.46 11.79
C CYS A 20 13.02 8.93 10.49
N GLY A 21 13.79 8.16 9.74
CA GLY A 21 13.26 7.24 8.73
C GLY A 21 13.39 5.83 9.27
N SER A 22 12.27 5.17 9.57
CA SER A 22 12.26 3.75 9.92
C SER A 22 12.69 2.92 8.70
N THR A 23 13.99 2.75 8.52
CA THR A 23 14.52 1.89 7.46
C THR A 23 14.33 0.44 7.91
N GLN A 24 13.54 -0.32 7.16
CA GLN A 24 13.51 -1.78 7.35
C GLN A 24 14.92 -2.33 7.08
N SER A 25 15.41 -3.18 7.99
CA SER A 25 16.68 -3.89 7.81
C SER A 25 16.67 -4.70 6.51
N ALA A 26 17.83 -4.87 5.88
CA ALA A 26 17.97 -5.72 4.70
C ALA A 26 17.44 -7.15 4.97
N ALA A 27 17.69 -7.67 6.17
CA ALA A 27 17.19 -8.98 6.59
C ALA A 27 15.65 -9.05 6.65
N GLU A 28 14.99 -7.97 7.06
CA GLU A 28 13.54 -7.94 7.15
C GLU A 28 12.88 -7.91 5.76
N LYS A 29 13.47 -7.15 4.84
CA LYS A 29 13.01 -7.12 3.44
C LYS A 29 13.14 -8.49 2.77
N GLU A 30 14.26 -9.17 3.01
CA GLU A 30 14.50 -10.51 2.48
C GLU A 30 13.48 -11.52 3.04
N ARG A 31 13.21 -11.44 4.35
CA ARG A 31 12.20 -12.28 5.02
C ARG A 31 10.81 -12.09 4.41
N LEU A 32 10.37 -10.84 4.25
CA LEU A 32 9.08 -10.51 3.62
C LEU A 32 9.02 -10.97 2.16
N ALA A 33 10.09 -10.80 1.40
CA ALA A 33 10.16 -11.25 0.01
C ALA A 33 10.03 -12.78 -0.09
N SER A 34 10.71 -13.52 0.81
CA SER A 34 10.60 -14.98 0.88
C SER A 34 9.19 -15.44 1.26
N GLU A 35 8.56 -14.80 2.24
CA GLU A 35 7.20 -15.11 2.68
C GLU A 35 6.19 -14.91 1.54
N VAL A 36 6.26 -13.77 0.84
CA VAL A 36 5.43 -13.49 -0.34
C VAL A 36 5.67 -14.54 -1.43
N LYS A 37 6.93 -14.89 -1.69
CA LYS A 37 7.28 -15.90 -2.70
C LYS A 37 6.70 -17.28 -2.36
N GLU A 38 6.76 -17.68 -1.11
CA GLU A 38 6.19 -18.96 -0.65
C GLU A 38 4.67 -18.96 -0.79
N ALA A 39 4.00 -17.90 -0.35
CA ALA A 39 2.55 -17.76 -0.45
C ALA A 39 2.05 -17.81 -1.91
N LEU A 40 2.79 -17.18 -2.83
CA LEU A 40 2.54 -17.27 -4.27
C LEU A 40 2.77 -18.68 -4.83
N THR A 41 3.84 -19.35 -4.40
CA THR A 41 4.16 -20.73 -4.82
C THR A 41 3.06 -21.70 -4.40
N GLN A 42 2.53 -21.53 -3.20
CA GLN A 42 1.43 -22.34 -2.67
C GLN A 42 0.06 -21.92 -3.21
N SER A 43 -0.03 -20.78 -3.92
CA SER A 43 -1.29 -20.16 -4.36
C SER A 43 -2.30 -20.07 -3.20
N SER A 44 -1.81 -19.73 -2.01
CA SER A 44 -2.59 -19.70 -0.78
C SER A 44 -2.29 -18.42 -0.03
N PHE A 45 -3.09 -17.39 -0.27
CA PHE A 45 -2.91 -16.08 0.36
C PHE A 45 -4.20 -15.26 0.35
N ARG A 46 -4.24 -14.25 1.23
CA ARG A 46 -5.30 -13.23 1.26
C ARG A 46 -4.70 -11.87 0.98
N PHE A 47 -5.22 -11.19 -0.03
CA PHE A 47 -4.89 -9.82 -0.35
C PHE A 47 -5.99 -8.89 0.20
N GLU A 48 -5.66 -8.10 1.21
CA GLU A 48 -6.56 -7.08 1.77
C GLU A 48 -6.41 -5.77 1.01
N ALA A 49 -7.43 -5.39 0.26
CA ALA A 49 -7.39 -4.22 -0.60
C ALA A 49 -7.71 -2.95 0.21
N THR A 50 -6.77 -2.01 0.24
CA THR A 50 -6.91 -0.73 0.97
C THR A 50 -7.16 0.46 0.06
N TYR A 51 -6.75 0.38 -1.21
CA TYR A 51 -6.94 1.43 -2.20
C TYR A 51 -7.34 0.85 -3.56
N ALA A 52 -8.19 1.57 -4.28
CA ALA A 52 -8.46 1.35 -5.69
C ALA A 52 -7.84 2.48 -6.53
N TYR A 53 -7.36 2.12 -7.73
CA TYR A 53 -6.80 3.05 -8.72
C TYR A 53 -7.62 2.98 -10.02
N PRO A 54 -8.75 3.69 -10.12
CA PRO A 54 -9.61 3.62 -11.30
C PRO A 54 -8.98 4.35 -12.48
N THR A 55 -9.18 3.84 -13.70
CA THR A 55 -8.70 4.48 -14.92
C THR A 55 -9.32 5.88 -15.07
N GLY A 56 -8.49 6.92 -15.12
CA GLY A 56 -8.93 8.30 -15.32
C GLY A 56 -9.50 9.00 -14.08
N TYR A 57 -9.51 8.36 -12.91
CA TYR A 57 -9.95 8.96 -11.65
C TYR A 57 -8.83 8.92 -10.60
N ARG A 58 -9.04 9.65 -9.50
CA ARG A 58 -8.12 9.63 -8.35
C ARG A 58 -8.19 8.28 -7.64
N SER A 59 -7.11 7.93 -6.93
CA SER A 59 -7.12 6.78 -6.02
C SER A 59 -8.17 6.96 -4.92
N ILE A 60 -8.87 5.89 -4.58
CA ILE A 60 -9.95 5.88 -3.59
C ILE A 60 -9.57 4.92 -2.48
N TYR A 61 -9.65 5.38 -1.22
CA TYR A 61 -9.51 4.49 -0.07
C TYR A 61 -10.73 3.58 0.03
N LEU A 62 -10.49 2.30 0.25
CA LEU A 62 -11.53 1.29 0.28
C LEU A 62 -12.04 1.07 1.70
N SER A 63 -13.36 1.24 1.89
CA SER A 63 -14.10 0.95 3.12
C SER A 63 -15.54 0.55 2.77
N PRO A 64 -16.16 -0.45 3.42
CA PRO A 64 -15.59 -1.37 4.43
C PRO A 64 -14.59 -2.37 3.82
N TYR A 65 -14.02 -3.30 4.60
CA TYR A 65 -12.96 -4.22 4.17
C TYR A 65 -13.29 -4.98 2.87
N TYR A 66 -12.39 -4.90 1.89
CA TYR A 66 -12.42 -5.67 0.64
C TYR A 66 -11.20 -6.58 0.57
N ASP A 67 -11.36 -7.78 0.01
CA ASP A 67 -10.27 -8.72 -0.11
C ASP A 67 -10.41 -9.69 -1.28
N VAL A 68 -9.27 -10.27 -1.65
CA VAL A 68 -9.21 -11.42 -2.53
C VAL A 68 -8.53 -12.54 -1.77
N THR A 69 -9.25 -13.65 -1.62
CA THR A 69 -8.71 -14.87 -1.03
C THR A 69 -8.42 -15.87 -2.15
N VAL A 70 -7.16 -16.29 -2.25
CA VAL A 70 -6.67 -17.26 -3.23
C VAL A 70 -6.36 -18.56 -2.49
N SER A 71 -6.86 -19.65 -3.01
CA SER A 71 -6.56 -21.03 -2.60
C SER A 71 -6.18 -21.83 -3.86
N PRO A 72 -5.57 -23.02 -3.71
CA PRO A 72 -5.04 -23.78 -4.86
C PRO A 72 -6.06 -24.06 -5.98
N ASP A 73 -7.34 -24.16 -5.67
CA ASP A 73 -8.43 -24.50 -6.59
C ASP A 73 -9.46 -23.38 -6.78
N THR A 74 -9.40 -22.32 -5.97
CA THR A 74 -10.50 -21.36 -5.82
C THR A 74 -9.97 -19.95 -5.63
N VAL A 75 -10.56 -18.99 -6.34
CA VAL A 75 -10.37 -17.55 -6.09
C VAL A 75 -11.69 -16.94 -5.68
N LYS A 76 -11.73 -16.34 -4.48
CA LYS A 76 -12.88 -15.58 -3.98
C LYS A 76 -12.51 -14.10 -3.97
N ALA A 77 -13.17 -13.33 -4.84
CA ALA A 77 -12.95 -11.89 -4.96
C ALA A 77 -14.15 -11.13 -4.39
N TYR A 78 -13.94 -10.45 -3.27
CA TYR A 78 -14.88 -9.49 -2.71
C TYR A 78 -14.29 -8.09 -2.90
N LEU A 79 -14.38 -7.59 -4.14
CA LEU A 79 -13.85 -6.29 -4.57
C LEU A 79 -14.98 -5.37 -5.06
N PRO A 80 -14.85 -4.04 -4.93
CA PRO A 80 -15.83 -3.12 -5.46
C PRO A 80 -15.86 -3.16 -6.99
N TYR A 81 -17.06 -3.12 -7.57
CA TYR A 81 -17.24 -3.06 -9.01
C TYR A 81 -17.15 -1.62 -9.52
N TYR A 82 -16.13 -1.33 -10.34
CA TYR A 82 -15.90 0.00 -10.96
C TYR A 82 -16.24 0.03 -12.47
N GLY A 83 -16.83 -1.02 -13.02
CA GLY A 83 -17.23 -1.06 -14.42
C GLY A 83 -18.50 -0.25 -14.70
N ARG A 84 -18.80 -0.05 -15.99
CA ARG A 84 -20.11 0.44 -16.43
C ARG A 84 -21.03 -0.76 -16.67
N ALA A 85 -22.19 -0.77 -16.03
CA ALA A 85 -23.25 -1.71 -16.39
C ALA A 85 -23.88 -1.25 -17.71
N TYR A 86 -23.71 -2.05 -18.76
CA TYR A 86 -24.40 -1.83 -20.03
C TYR A 86 -25.71 -2.63 -20.02
N ARG A 87 -26.82 -1.95 -20.31
CA ARG A 87 -28.09 -2.60 -20.62
C ARG A 87 -28.30 -2.51 -22.12
N ALA A 88 -28.62 -3.63 -22.76
CA ALA A 88 -28.98 -3.62 -24.18
C ALA A 88 -30.17 -2.66 -24.40
N PRO A 89 -30.21 -1.94 -25.54
CA PRO A 89 -31.41 -1.20 -25.94
C PRO A 89 -32.60 -2.15 -25.94
N MET A 90 -33.75 -1.69 -25.44
CA MET A 90 -34.97 -2.51 -25.40
C MET A 90 -35.57 -2.73 -26.79
N ASP A 91 -35.12 -1.97 -27.79
CA ASP A 91 -35.54 -2.07 -29.19
C ASP A 91 -34.28 -2.12 -30.08
N PRO A 92 -34.08 -3.20 -30.86
CA PRO A 92 -32.91 -3.40 -31.73
C PRO A 92 -32.96 -2.59 -33.03
#